data_AF-A0A554LD09-F1
#
_entry.id   AF-A0A554LD09-F1
#
_cell.length_a   1.000
_cell.length_b   1.000
_cell.length_c   1.000
_cell.angle_alpha   90.00
_cell.angle_beta   90.00
_cell.angle_gamma   90.00
#
_symmetry.space_group_name_H-M   'P 1'
#
loop_
_entity.id
_entity.type
_entity.pdbx_description
1 polymer ?
#
loop_
_entity_poly.entity_id
_entity_poly.type
_entity_poly.pdbx_seq_one_letter_code
_entity_poly.pdbx_strand_id
1 'polypeptide(L)'
;MNIIWHGQSCFTIKSKDKIMVIDPFDKSIGLKQPKLKADILLISHDHPDHSDVSIVKKAHEDLKVISEPGEYEFGGIYIQAILGYHDDKSGQKLGETLMFALRLENMVIAHLGDLGQMELTDSQLEELN
;
A
#
# COMPACT_ATOMS: atom_id res chain seq x y z
N MET A 1 -14.44 8.40 -6.44
CA MET A 1 -13.51 7.30 -6.14
C MET A 1 -14.00 5.92 -6.61
N ASN A 2 -13.09 5.03 -7.02
CA ASN A 2 -13.32 3.58 -7.21
C ASN A 2 -12.21 2.76 -6.54
N ILE A 3 -12.57 1.69 -5.82
CA ILE A 3 -11.61 0.74 -5.21
C ILE A 3 -11.85 -0.63 -5.85
N ILE A 4 -10.79 -1.22 -6.41
CA ILE A 4 -10.85 -2.50 -7.12
C ILE A 4 -9.91 -3.47 -6.42
N TRP A 5 -10.43 -4.60 -5.99
CA TRP A 5 -9.64 -5.69 -5.42
C TRP A 5 -9.22 -6.68 -6.50
N HIS A 6 -7.94 -7.07 -6.50
CA HIS A 6 -7.38 -8.00 -7.48
C HIS A 6 -7.01 -9.38 -6.90
N GLY A 7 -7.22 -9.58 -5.60
CA GLY A 7 -6.75 -10.75 -4.84
C GLY A 7 -5.64 -10.39 -3.86
N GLN A 8 -5.50 -11.18 -2.79
CA GLN A 8 -4.61 -10.90 -1.65
C GLN A 8 -4.76 -9.45 -1.15
N SER A 9 -3.65 -8.79 -0.85
CA SER A 9 -3.59 -7.39 -0.43
C SER A 9 -3.53 -6.42 -1.61
N CYS A 10 -3.73 -6.89 -2.86
CA CYS A 10 -3.62 -6.07 -4.06
C CYS A 10 -4.89 -5.27 -4.35
N PHE A 11 -4.78 -3.95 -4.34
CA PHE A 11 -5.86 -3.03 -4.66
C PHE A 11 -5.44 -2.00 -5.71
N THR A 12 -6.40 -1.57 -6.53
CA THR A 12 -6.29 -0.33 -7.30
C THR A 12 -7.30 0.67 -6.76
N ILE A 13 -6.83 1.86 -6.39
CA ILE A 13 -7.68 2.99 -5.97
C ILE A 13 -7.58 4.07 -7.03
N LYS A 14 -8.71 4.39 -7.65
CA LYS A 14 -8.83 5.47 -8.64
C LYS A 14 -9.54 6.66 -8.02
N SER A 15 -8.89 7.81 -8.06
CA SER A 15 -9.41 9.08 -7.56
C SER A 15 -9.06 10.17 -8.54
N LYS A 16 -10.06 10.91 -9.02
CA LYS A 16 -9.92 11.90 -10.10
C LYS A 16 -9.13 11.33 -11.30
N ASP A 17 -7.98 11.91 -11.62
CA ASP A 17 -7.04 11.54 -12.68
C ASP A 17 -5.87 10.65 -12.19
N LYS A 18 -5.86 10.23 -10.93
CA LYS A 18 -4.79 9.43 -10.33
C LYS A 18 -5.20 7.99 -10.06
N ILE A 19 -4.25 7.09 -10.30
CA ILE A 19 -4.38 5.66 -10.07
C ILE A 19 -3.31 5.21 -9.08
N MET A 20 -3.73 4.80 -7.89
CA MET A 20 -2.87 4.13 -6.92
C MET A 20 -3.02 2.63 -7.05
N VAL A 21 -1.91 1.90 -6.93
CA VAL A 21 -1.88 0.45 -6.75
C VAL A 21 -1.20 0.16 -5.43
N ILE A 22 -1.74 -0.79 -4.67
CA ILE A 22 -1.17 -1.29 -3.42
C ILE A 22 -0.87 -2.77 -3.61
N ASP A 23 0.29 -3.21 -3.12
CA ASP A 23 0.73 -4.61 -2.98
C ASP A 23 0.48 -5.52 -4.21
N PRO A 24 1.12 -5.27 -5.36
CA PRO A 24 1.05 -6.19 -6.50
C PRO A 24 1.74 -7.52 -6.17
N PHE A 25 1.11 -8.64 -6.54
CA PHE A 25 1.63 -9.98 -6.25
C PHE A 25 2.25 -10.68 -7.47
N ASP A 26 3.27 -11.50 -7.20
CA ASP A 26 3.86 -12.40 -8.19
C ASP A 26 2.94 -13.60 -8.47
N LYS A 27 3.05 -14.21 -9.67
CA LYS A 27 2.29 -15.42 -10.04
C LYS A 27 2.62 -16.66 -9.21
N SER A 28 3.77 -16.70 -8.51
CA SER A 28 4.21 -17.84 -7.69
C SER A 28 3.22 -18.22 -6.59
N ILE A 29 2.35 -17.29 -6.18
CA ILE A 29 1.31 -17.51 -5.18
C ILE A 29 0.11 -18.30 -5.72
N GLY A 30 0.12 -18.64 -7.01
CA GLY A 30 -0.93 -19.43 -7.67
C GLY A 30 -2.13 -18.63 -8.15
N LEU A 31 -2.16 -17.31 -7.95
CA LEU A 31 -3.20 -16.43 -8.48
C LEU A 31 -2.84 -15.89 -9.87
N LYS A 32 -3.87 -15.62 -10.67
CA LYS A 32 -3.70 -14.97 -11.97
C LYS A 32 -3.34 -13.50 -11.75
N GLN A 33 -2.18 -13.08 -12.23
CA GLN A 33 -1.74 -11.69 -12.11
C GLN A 33 -2.69 -10.71 -12.82
N PRO A 34 -3.07 -9.61 -12.16
CA PRO A 34 -3.86 -8.55 -12.77
C PRO A 34 -3.03 -7.72 -13.78
N LYS A 35 -3.72 -7.01 -14.67
CA LYS A 35 -3.09 -6.00 -15.52
C LYS A 35 -3.17 -4.65 -14.82
N LEU A 36 -2.05 -4.20 -14.25
CA LEU A 36 -2.03 -3.01 -13.42
C LEU A 36 -1.44 -1.81 -14.16
N LYS A 37 -2.02 -0.64 -13.89
CA LYS A 37 -1.47 0.66 -14.25
C LYS A 37 -1.54 1.56 -13.02
N ALA A 38 -0.48 2.31 -12.74
CA ALA A 38 -0.43 3.21 -11.60
C ALA A 38 0.34 4.49 -11.89
N ASP A 39 -0.05 5.56 -11.20
CA ASP A 39 0.76 6.76 -10.99
C ASP A 39 1.55 6.67 -9.69
N ILE A 40 0.97 5.97 -8.70
CA ILE A 40 1.57 5.74 -7.39
C ILE A 40 1.46 4.25 -7.06
N LEU A 41 2.57 3.61 -6.73
CA LEU A 41 2.65 2.25 -6.25
C LEU A 41 3.06 2.26 -4.79
N LEU A 42 2.23 1.67 -3.94
CA LEU A 42 2.47 1.49 -2.51
C LEU A 42 2.82 0.02 -2.26
N ILE A 43 3.94 -0.23 -1.60
CA ILE A 43 4.42 -1.57 -1.26
C ILE A 43 4.54 -1.63 0.25
N SER A 44 3.72 -2.46 0.88
CA SER A 44 3.73 -2.60 2.34
C SER A 44 5.03 -3.22 2.84
N HIS A 45 5.54 -4.24 2.16
CA HIS A 45 6.80 -4.90 2.49
C HIS A 45 7.30 -5.78 1.33
N ASP A 46 8.56 -6.21 1.39
CA ASP A 46 9.22 -6.97 0.31
C ASP A 46 9.01 -8.49 0.44
N HIS A 47 7.75 -8.93 0.36
CA HIS A 47 7.41 -10.34 0.16
C HIS A 47 6.83 -10.57 -1.25
N PRO A 48 7.03 -11.76 -1.86
CA PRO A 48 6.59 -12.03 -3.25
C PRO A 48 5.09 -11.84 -3.51
N ASP A 49 4.25 -11.98 -2.50
CA ASP A 49 2.81 -11.73 -2.51
C ASP A 49 2.42 -10.25 -2.38
N HIS A 50 3.39 -9.33 -2.24
CA HIS A 50 3.16 -7.90 -2.02
C HIS A 50 4.04 -6.96 -2.86
N SER A 51 5.14 -7.41 -3.47
CA SER A 51 6.15 -6.52 -4.06
C SER A 51 6.47 -6.72 -5.55
N ASP A 52 5.62 -7.37 -6.36
CA ASP A 52 5.89 -7.53 -7.79
C ASP A 52 5.68 -6.23 -8.59
N VAL A 53 6.65 -5.33 -8.52
CA VAL A 53 6.66 -4.05 -9.26
C VAL A 53 6.65 -4.26 -10.78
N SER A 54 7.15 -5.40 -11.26
CA SER A 54 7.37 -5.64 -12.70
C SER A 54 6.08 -5.71 -13.51
N ILE A 55 4.96 -6.06 -12.86
CA ILE A 55 3.64 -6.13 -13.50
C ILE A 55 2.91 -4.78 -13.55
N VAL A 56 3.43 -3.76 -12.89
CA VAL A 56 2.81 -2.43 -12.82
C VAL A 56 3.36 -1.55 -13.94
N LYS A 57 2.48 -1.11 -14.85
CA LYS A 57 2.83 -0.13 -15.87
C LYS A 57 2.54 1.29 -15.39
N LYS A 58 3.29 2.27 -15.90
CA LYS A 58 2.94 3.68 -15.70
C LYS A 58 1.54 3.96 -16.29
N ALA A 59 0.67 4.59 -15.52
CA ALA A 59 -0.62 5.05 -16.01
C ALA A 59 -0.46 6.31 -16.89
N HIS A 60 0.40 7.22 -16.47
CA HIS A 60 0.78 8.45 -17.17
C HIS A 60 2.31 8.55 -17.32
N GLU A 61 2.90 9.73 -17.10
CA GLU A 61 4.32 10.03 -17.38
C GLU A 61 5.28 9.38 -16.36
N ASP A 62 4.89 9.39 -15.08
CA ASP A 62 5.71 8.90 -13.98
C ASP A 62 4.99 7.87 -13.11
N LEU A 63 5.78 7.01 -12.48
CA LEU A 63 5.35 6.09 -11.45
C LEU A 63 6.15 6.38 -10.19
N LYS A 64 5.47 6.84 -9.14
CA LYS A 64 6.07 7.02 -7.82
C LYS A 64 5.92 5.72 -7.04
N VAL A 65 7.03 5.10 -6.65
CA VAL A 65 7.03 3.95 -5.75
C VAL A 65 7.28 4.45 -4.33
N ILE A 66 6.45 4.01 -3.39
CA ILE A 66 6.57 4.27 -1.95
C ILE A 66 6.63 2.91 -1.25
N SER A 67 7.74 2.68 -0.57
CA SER A 67 8.06 1.44 0.15
C SER A 67 8.82 1.72 1.44
N GLU A 68 8.82 2.97 1.91
CA GLU A 68 9.52 3.43 3.11
C GLU A 68 8.54 4.25 3.96
N PRO A 69 8.70 4.28 5.29
CA PRO A 69 7.91 5.15 6.15
C PRO A 69 8.11 6.63 5.83
N GLY A 70 7.06 7.42 5.97
CA GLY A 70 7.11 8.88 5.81
C GLY A 70 5.83 9.48 5.25
N GLU A 71 5.88 10.79 5.05
CA GLU A 71 4.80 11.58 4.47
C GLU A 71 5.09 11.89 3.00
N TYR A 72 4.09 11.69 2.16
CA TYR A 72 4.17 11.93 0.73
C TYR A 72 2.95 12.68 0.24
N GLU A 73 3.14 13.60 -0.71
CA GLU A 73 2.05 14.26 -1.42
C GLU A 73 2.27 14.10 -2.93
N PHE A 74 1.25 13.63 -3.64
CA PHE A 74 1.29 13.51 -5.09
C PHE A 74 -0.07 13.82 -5.71
N GLY A 75 -0.13 14.86 -6.55
CA GLY A 75 -1.37 15.22 -7.25
C GLY A 75 -2.54 15.56 -6.32
N GLY A 76 -2.26 16.12 -5.14
CA GLY A 76 -3.26 16.45 -4.12
C GLY A 76 -3.79 15.24 -3.34
N ILE A 77 -3.12 14.09 -3.42
CA ILE A 77 -3.32 12.94 -2.54
C ILE A 77 -2.22 12.99 -1.48
N TYR A 78 -2.61 13.01 -0.21
CA TYR A 78 -1.68 12.89 0.91
C TYR A 78 -1.61 11.43 1.34
N ILE A 79 -0.40 10.93 1.55
CA ILE A 79 -0.12 9.54 1.86
C ILE A 79 0.80 9.52 3.07
N GLN A 80 0.35 8.87 4.13
CA GLN A 80 1.18 8.57 5.28
C GLN A 80 1.55 7.09 5.22
N ALA A 81 2.83 6.79 5.04
CA ALA A 81 3.38 5.44 5.13
C ALA A 81 3.91 5.24 6.55
N ILE A 82 3.27 4.36 7.30
CA ILE A 82 3.45 4.23 8.75
C ILE A 82 4.09 2.88 9.01
N LEU A 83 5.21 2.86 9.72
CA LEU A 83 5.87 1.61 10.09
C LEU A 83 4.99 0.83 11.07
N GLY A 84 4.80 -0.45 10.78
CA GLY A 84 4.19 -1.44 11.66
C GLY A 84 4.94 -2.78 11.58
N TYR A 85 4.43 -3.75 12.32
CA TYR A 85 5.06 -5.07 12.42
C TYR A 85 4.10 -6.19 12.01
N HIS A 86 4.63 -7.17 11.28
CA HIS A 86 3.89 -8.35 10.83
C HIS A 86 3.75 -9.41 11.94
N ASP A 87 4.10 -9.09 13.19
CA ASP A 87 3.96 -9.98 14.33
C ASP A 87 3.75 -9.21 15.66
N ASP A 88 3.47 -9.97 16.71
CA ASP A 88 3.29 -9.49 18.08
C ASP A 88 4.62 -9.41 18.87
N LYS A 89 5.76 -9.40 18.17
CA LYS A 89 7.12 -9.40 18.71
C LYS A 89 8.01 -8.34 18.05
N SER A 90 7.40 -7.24 17.58
CA SER A 90 8.12 -6.11 16.97
C SER A 90 8.95 -6.52 15.73
N GLY A 91 8.38 -7.38 14.88
CA GLY A 91 8.98 -7.80 13.61
C GLY A 91 10.04 -8.88 13.73
N GLN A 92 10.30 -9.41 14.94
CA GLN A 92 11.35 -10.41 15.15
C GLN A 92 11.09 -11.75 14.46
N LYS A 93 9.84 -12.07 14.11
CA LYS A 93 9.47 -13.35 13.48
C LYS A 93 9.15 -13.19 12.01
N LEU A 94 8.37 -12.17 11.65
CA LEU A 94 7.80 -11.99 10.32
C LEU A 94 8.20 -10.66 9.67
N GLY A 95 8.94 -9.81 10.37
CA GLY A 95 9.45 -8.55 9.85
C GLY A 95 8.49 -7.37 10.00
N GLU A 96 8.82 -6.32 9.26
CA GLU A 96 8.10 -5.04 9.22
C GLU A 96 7.06 -5.04 8.11
N THR A 97 6.02 -4.23 8.27
CA THR A 97 5.03 -3.91 7.24
C THR A 97 4.68 -2.44 7.32
N LEU A 98 4.45 -1.80 6.19
CA LEU A 98 3.90 -0.45 6.15
C LEU A 98 2.37 -0.52 6.14
N MET A 99 1.78 0.37 6.93
CA MET A 99 0.38 0.77 6.79
C MET A 99 0.34 2.06 5.97
N PHE A 100 -0.74 2.28 5.23
CA PHE A 100 -0.93 3.49 4.43
C PHE A 100 -2.22 4.20 4.81
N ALA A 101 -2.12 5.46 5.23
CA ALA A 101 -3.26 6.37 5.33
C ALA A 101 -3.32 7.26 4.08
N LEU A 102 -4.35 7.07 3.26
CA LEU A 102 -4.56 7.80 2.02
C LEU A 102 -5.66 8.83 2.22
N ARG A 103 -5.29 10.11 2.21
CA ARG A 103 -6.24 11.23 2.38
C ARG A 103 -6.57 11.81 1.02
N LEU A 104 -7.81 11.60 0.58
CA LEU A 104 -8.32 12.06 -0.71
C LEU A 104 -9.85 12.17 -0.68
N GLU A 105 -10.42 13.05 -1.51
CA GLU A 105 -11.89 13.22 -1.63
C GLU A 105 -12.62 13.39 -0.27
N ASN A 106 -12.00 14.08 0.70
CA ASN A 106 -12.49 14.26 2.08
C ASN A 106 -12.71 12.94 2.86
N MET A 107 -11.97 11.90 2.49
CA MET A 107 -11.95 10.60 3.15
C MET A 107 -10.51 10.21 3.49
N VAL A 108 -10.38 9.32 4.47
CA VAL A 108 -9.13 8.61 4.77
C VAL A 108 -9.35 7.13 4.51
N ILE A 109 -8.51 6.54 3.66
CA ILE A 109 -8.45 5.09 3.45
C ILE A 109 -7.21 4.58 4.15
N ALA A 110 -7.40 3.68 5.11
CA ALA A 110 -6.32 2.96 5.75
C ALA A 110 -6.16 1.57 5.10
N HIS A 111 -4.98 1.27 4.55
CA HIS A 111 -4.55 -0.09 4.22
C HIS A 111 -3.52 -0.50 5.27
N LEU A 112 -3.78 -1.59 5.99
CA LEU A 112 -2.97 -1.94 7.17
C LEU A 112 -1.80 -2.89 6.86
N GLY A 113 -1.54 -3.16 5.58
CA GLY A 113 -0.59 -4.19 5.18
C GLY A 113 -0.92 -5.52 5.86
N ASP A 114 0.13 -6.22 6.27
CA ASP A 114 0.04 -7.49 6.98
C ASP A 114 0.21 -7.29 8.50
N LEU A 115 -0.49 -6.32 9.08
CA LEU A 115 -0.37 -5.99 10.49
C LEU A 115 -0.57 -7.23 11.39
N GLY A 116 0.46 -7.57 12.17
CA GLY A 116 0.43 -8.64 13.17
C GLY A 116 0.51 -8.15 14.61
N GLN A 117 0.63 -6.83 14.82
CA GLN A 117 0.54 -6.23 16.14
C GLN A 117 -0.85 -6.47 16.75
N MET A 118 -0.91 -6.70 18.05
CA MET A 118 -2.18 -6.82 18.78
C MET A 118 -2.90 -5.48 18.93
N GLU A 119 -2.14 -4.40 19.09
CA GLU A 119 -2.63 -3.04 19.26
C GLU A 119 -1.74 -2.07 18.47
N LEU A 120 -2.36 -1.00 17.98
CA LEU A 120 -1.65 0.13 17.40
C LEU A 120 -1.14 1.03 18.51
N THR A 121 0.03 1.63 18.31
CA THR A 121 0.54 2.66 19.22
C THR A 121 -0.26 3.96 19.06
N ASP A 122 -0.21 4.83 20.05
CA ASP A 122 -0.86 6.15 19.98
C ASP A 122 -0.36 6.96 18.76
N SER A 123 0.94 6.89 18.44
CA SER A 123 1.51 7.52 17.23
C SER A 123 0.89 6.94 15.96
N GLN A 124 0.81 5.61 15.83
CA GLN A 124 0.20 4.97 14.66
C GLN A 124 -1.28 5.38 14.51
N LEU A 125 -2.02 5.50 15.62
CA LEU A 125 -3.41 5.95 15.61
C LEU A 125 -3.55 7.42 15.19
N GLU A 126 -2.67 8.30 15.65
CA GLU A 126 -2.65 9.70 15.23
C GLU A 126 -2.37 9.85 13.74
N GLU A 127 -1.41 9.09 13.22
CA GLU A 127 -1.02 9.13 11.80
C GLU A 127 -2.09 8.57 10.85
N LEU A 128 -2.90 7.61 11.33
CA LEU A 128 -4.01 7.01 10.60
C LEU A 128 -5.29 7.89 10.57
N ASN A 129 -5.45 8.83 11.50
CA ASN A 129 -6.65 9.67 11.67
C ASN A 129 -6.65 10.90 10.77
#